data_AF-A0A7W1K9F3-F1
#
_entry.id   AF-A0A7W1K9F3-F1
#
_cell.length_a   1.000
_cell.length_b   1.000
_cell.length_c   1.000
_cell.angle_alpha   90.00
_cell.angle_beta   90.00
_cell.angle_gamma   90.00
#
_symmetry.space_group_name_H-M   'P 1'
#
loop_
_entity.id
_entity.type
_entity.pdbx_description
1 polymer ?
#
loop_
_entity_poly.entity_id
_entity_poly.type
_entity_poly.pdbx_seq_one_letter_code
_entity_poly.pdbx_strand_id
1 'polypeptide(L)'
;MNASRLTITKVEPLAGRWVRLTFADGAVHEVDLSRLLDAGGVFAAIRNDRAVFEAVAVDEEFGTIVWPGDVDLDPDVLRGDQMPASAPPPPRRIIQPA
;
A
#
# COMPACT_ATOMS: atom_id res chain seq x y z
N MET A 1 -10.43 13.06 -16.48
CA MET A 1 -8.98 12.82 -16.61
C MET A 1 -8.78 11.31 -16.61
N ASN A 2 -7.97 10.74 -17.50
CA ASN A 2 -7.69 9.30 -17.42
C ASN A 2 -6.79 9.05 -16.19
N ALA A 3 -7.15 8.08 -15.36
CA ALA A 3 -6.33 7.69 -14.23
C ALA A 3 -4.94 7.23 -14.70
N SER A 4 -3.89 7.59 -13.95
CA SER A 4 -2.55 7.13 -14.25
C SER A 4 -2.44 5.63 -14.02
N ARG A 5 -1.47 4.94 -14.66
CA ARG A 5 -1.23 3.51 -14.39
C ARG A 5 -0.97 3.21 -12.91
N LEU A 6 -0.51 4.20 -12.16
CA LEU A 6 -0.11 4.11 -10.76
C LEU A 6 -1.28 4.26 -9.80
N THR A 7 -2.41 4.78 -10.29
CA THR A 7 -3.61 4.98 -9.48
C THR A 7 -4.05 3.63 -8.92
N ILE A 8 -4.06 3.52 -7.60
CA ILE A 8 -4.60 2.37 -6.89
C ILE A 8 -6.12 2.49 -6.92
N THR A 9 -6.79 1.43 -7.36
CA THR A 9 -8.26 1.38 -7.50
C THR A 9 -8.91 0.43 -6.50
N LYS A 10 -8.13 -0.46 -5.89
CA LYS A 10 -8.59 -1.36 -4.83
C LYS A 10 -7.45 -1.69 -3.86
N VAL A 11 -7.78 -1.77 -2.58
CA VAL A 11 -6.93 -2.33 -1.54
C VAL A 11 -7.68 -3.41 -0.77
N GLU A 12 -7.01 -4.52 -0.46
CA GLU A 12 -7.52 -5.57 0.43
C GLU A 12 -6.44 -5.89 1.48
N PRO A 13 -6.68 -5.66 2.78
CA PRO A 13 -5.76 -6.11 3.81
C PRO A 13 -5.76 -7.64 3.90
N LEU A 14 -4.58 -8.24 3.99
CA LEU A 14 -4.38 -9.68 4.08
C LEU A 14 -3.81 -10.07 5.46
N ALA A 15 -3.52 -11.36 5.65
CA ALA A 15 -2.87 -11.85 6.86
C ALA A 15 -1.48 -11.19 7.07
N GLY A 16 -1.05 -11.08 8.33
CA GLY A 16 0.20 -10.40 8.68
C GLY A 16 0.10 -8.89 8.48
N ARG A 17 1.03 -8.28 7.75
CA ARG A 17 0.98 -6.87 7.34
C ARG A 17 1.00 -6.73 5.81
N TRP A 18 0.39 -7.70 5.13
CA TRP A 18 0.26 -7.70 3.68
C TRP A 18 -0.99 -6.96 3.23
N VAL A 19 -0.91 -6.30 2.08
CA VAL A 19 -2.05 -5.74 1.35
C VAL A 19 -2.03 -6.24 -0.09
N ARG A 20 -3.20 -6.48 -0.68
CA ARG A 20 -3.34 -6.65 -2.13
C ARG A 20 -3.82 -5.35 -2.74
N LEU A 21 -3.09 -4.86 -3.74
CA LEU A 21 -3.36 -3.62 -4.45
C LEU A 21 -3.74 -3.94 -5.90
N THR A 22 -4.82 -3.34 -6.37
CA THR A 22 -5.15 -3.29 -7.80
C THR A 22 -4.86 -1.90 -8.34
N PHE A 23 -4.12 -1.83 -9.43
CA PHE A 23 -3.77 -0.60 -10.12
C PHE A 23 -4.72 -0.36 -11.31
N ALA A 24 -4.83 0.89 -11.75
CA ALA A 24 -5.74 1.28 -12.83
C ALA A 24 -5.41 0.64 -14.20
N ASP A 25 -4.18 0.17 -14.40
CA ASP A 25 -3.80 -0.61 -15.59
C ASP A 25 -4.08 -2.12 -15.46
N GLY A 26 -4.72 -2.53 -14.36
CA GLY A 26 -5.09 -3.91 -14.09
C GLY A 26 -4.00 -4.73 -13.40
N ALA A 27 -2.81 -4.18 -13.14
CA ALA A 27 -1.80 -4.87 -12.36
C ALA A 27 -2.30 -5.15 -10.94
N VAL A 28 -1.97 -6.31 -10.38
CA VAL A 28 -2.34 -6.70 -9.01
C VAL A 28 -1.10 -7.15 -8.25
N HIS A 29 -0.75 -6.44 -7.18
CA HIS A 29 0.43 -6.76 -6.36
C HIS A 29 0.00 -7.05 -4.92
N GLU A 30 0.55 -8.10 -4.32
CA GLU A 30 0.56 -8.25 -2.86
C GLU A 30 1.86 -7.68 -2.30
N VAL A 31 1.78 -6.78 -1.31
CA VAL A 31 2.93 -6.04 -0.77
C VAL A 31 2.99 -6.24 0.75
N ASP A 32 4.17 -6.62 1.26
CA ASP A 32 4.44 -6.73 2.69
C ASP A 32 4.87 -5.38 3.26
N LEU A 33 4.01 -4.79 4.11
CA LEU A 33 4.26 -3.49 4.73
C LEU A 33 4.98 -3.60 6.08
N SER A 34 5.27 -4.80 6.59
CA SER A 34 5.84 -5.00 7.93
C SER A 34 7.09 -4.15 8.18
N ARG A 35 8.06 -4.20 7.27
CA ARG A 35 9.32 -3.43 7.38
C ARG A 35 9.12 -1.93 7.33
N LEU A 36 8.14 -1.46 6.57
CA LEU A 36 7.82 -0.04 6.49
C LEU A 36 7.22 0.42 7.81
N LEU A 37 6.27 -0.35 8.35
CA LEU A 37 5.59 -0.07 9.60
C LEU A 37 6.53 -0.17 10.83
N ASP A 38 7.60 -0.96 10.74
CA ASP A 38 8.63 -1.08 11.78
C ASP A 38 9.40 0.23 12.02
N ALA A 39 9.38 1.18 11.09
CA ALA A 39 9.92 2.52 11.31
C ALA A 39 9.22 3.25 12.48
N GLY A 40 8.01 2.83 12.85
CA GLY A 40 7.26 3.41 13.95
C GLY A 40 6.87 4.87 13.70
N GLY A 41 6.92 5.70 14.74
CA GLY A 41 6.49 7.10 14.64
C GLY A 41 5.04 7.20 14.16
N VAL A 42 4.83 7.87 13.02
CA VAL A 42 3.51 7.99 12.38
C VAL A 42 2.87 6.63 12.05
N PHE A 43 3.68 5.59 11.83
CA PHE A 43 3.20 4.23 11.54
C PHE A 43 2.88 3.41 12.79
N ALA A 44 3.16 3.91 14.00
CA ALA A 44 3.08 3.10 15.22
C ALA A 44 1.67 2.55 15.48
N ALA A 45 0.61 3.34 15.24
CA ALA A 45 -0.76 2.88 15.41
C ALA A 45 -1.11 1.75 14.43
N ILE A 46 -0.77 1.93 13.15
CA ILE A 46 -0.98 0.95 12.09
C ILE A 46 -0.18 -0.35 12.37
N ARG A 47 1.04 -0.21 12.88
CA ARG A 47 1.91 -1.34 13.25
C ARG A 47 1.40 -2.12 14.44
N ASN A 48 0.85 -1.46 15.46
CA ASN A 48 0.54 -2.08 16.74
C ASN A 48 -0.89 -2.60 16.83
N ASP A 49 -1.82 -1.99 16.08
CA ASP A 49 -3.23 -2.37 16.08
C ASP A 49 -3.61 -3.05 14.76
N ARG A 50 -4.27 -4.20 14.86
CA ARG A 50 -4.75 -4.94 13.68
C ARG A 50 -5.95 -4.25 13.05
N ALA A 51 -6.89 -3.75 13.85
CA ALA A 51 -8.08 -3.07 13.35
C ALA A 51 -7.72 -1.78 12.64
N VAL A 52 -6.73 -1.03 13.15
CA VAL A 52 -6.22 0.17 12.46
C VAL A 52 -5.62 -0.21 11.11
N PHE A 53 -4.78 -1.24 11.04
CA PHE A 53 -4.22 -1.68 9.75
C PHE A 53 -5.28 -2.14 8.75
N GLU A 54 -6.28 -2.90 9.21
CA GLU A 54 -7.38 -3.37 8.37
C GLU A 54 -8.32 -2.24 7.91
N ALA A 55 -8.24 -1.06 8.54
CA ALA A 55 -8.96 0.13 8.10
C ALA A 55 -8.30 0.84 6.90
N VAL A 56 -7.29 0.23 6.26
CA VAL A 56 -6.70 0.74 5.01
C VAL A 56 -7.78 0.92 3.94
N ALA A 57 -7.77 2.06 3.28
CA ALA A 57 -8.71 2.41 2.22
C ALA A 57 -7.97 3.01 1.03
N VAL A 58 -8.63 3.06 -0.13
CA VAL A 58 -8.15 3.85 -1.28
C VAL A 58 -8.58 5.29 -1.06
N ASP A 59 -7.64 6.22 -1.23
CA ASP A 59 -7.95 7.63 -1.44
C ASP A 59 -8.28 7.83 -2.93
N GLU A 60 -9.56 8.06 -3.23
CA GLU A 60 -10.04 8.19 -4.62
C GLU A 60 -9.60 9.50 -5.28
N GLU A 61 -9.23 10.53 -4.50
CA GLU A 61 -8.76 11.82 -5.03
C GLU A 61 -7.30 11.73 -5.47
N PHE A 62 -6.45 11.13 -4.63
CA PHE A 62 -5.01 11.03 -4.90
C PHE A 62 -4.60 9.70 -5.54
N GLY A 63 -5.47 8.70 -5.56
CA GLY A 63 -5.19 7.39 -6.17
C GLY A 63 -4.16 6.58 -5.40
N THR A 64 -4.15 6.72 -4.07
CA THR A 64 -3.22 6.03 -3.15
C THR A 64 -3.97 5.24 -2.08
N ILE A 65 -3.26 4.62 -1.13
CA ILE A 65 -3.86 4.03 0.07
C ILE A 65 -3.64 4.92 1.29
N VAL A 66 -4.64 4.98 2.16
CA VAL A 66 -4.65 5.79 3.37
C VAL A 66 -5.15 5.01 4.57
N TRP A 67 -4.75 5.45 5.76
CA TRP A 67 -5.30 5.02 7.04
C TRP A 67 -5.96 6.21 7.76
N PRO A 68 -6.84 5.95 8.76
CA PRO A 68 -7.30 7.00 9.66
C PRO A 68 -6.14 7.78 10.28
N GLY A 69 -6.18 9.11 10.20
CA GLY A 69 -5.09 9.99 10.64
C GLY A 69 -4.14 10.45 9.53
N ASP A 70 -4.62 10.47 8.28
CA ASP A 70 -3.97 11.08 7.11
C ASP A 70 -2.57 10.52 6.79
N VAL A 71 -2.37 9.23 7.07
CA VAL A 71 -1.15 8.51 6.67
C VAL A 71 -1.38 7.86 5.32
N ASP A 72 -0.63 8.29 4.31
CA ASP A 72 -0.59 7.70 2.98
C ASP A 72 0.76 7.05 2.68
N LEU A 73 0.82 6.26 1.59
CA LEU A 73 2.04 5.65 1.10
C LEU A 73 2.20 5.91 -0.39
N ASP A 74 3.42 6.20 -0.84
CA ASP A 74 3.68 6.51 -2.25
C ASP A 74 3.35 5.30 -3.18
N PRO A 75 2.41 5.46 -4.13
CA PRO A 75 2.01 4.38 -5.04
C PRO A 75 3.14 3.90 -5.95
N ASP A 76 4.12 4.75 -6.30
CA ASP A 76 5.30 4.33 -7.08
C ASP A 76 6.17 3.34 -6.29
N VAL A 77 6.34 3.57 -4.99
CA VAL A 77 7.09 2.69 -4.09
C VAL A 77 6.34 1.38 -3.85
N LEU A 78 5.01 1.45 -3.70
CA LEU A 78 4.17 0.26 -3.52
C LEU A 78 4.16 -0.61 -4.78
N ARG A 79 4.05 0.00 -5.96
CA ARG A 79 4.12 -0.70 -7.24
C ARG A 79 5.52 -1.28 -7.50
N GLY A 80 6.55 -0.58 -7.04
CA GLY A 80 7.95 -0.95 -7.22
C GLY A 80 8.63 -0.28 -8.40
N ASP A 81 8.00 0.76 -8.95
CA ASP A 81 8.53 1.59 -10.02
C ASP A 81 9.61 2.56 -9.47
N GLN A 82 9.60 2.84 -8.16
CA GLN A 82 10.61 3.62 -7.45
C GLN A 82 11.13 2.90 -6.19
N MET A 83 12.34 3.31 -5.79
CA MET A 83 12.98 2.87 -4.55
C MET A 83 12.51 3.75 -3.38
N PRO A 84 12.25 3.18 -2.18
CA PRO A 84 12.01 3.97 -0.99
C PRO A 84 13.24 4.84 -0.66
N ALA A 85 13.01 6.02 -0.09
CA ALA A 85 14.08 6.98 0.19
C ALA A 85 15.09 6.51 1.25
N SER A 86 14.65 5.71 2.23
CA SER A 86 15.49 5.34 3.39
C SER A 86 15.34 3.89 3.85
N ALA A 87 14.57 3.06 3.13
CA ALA A 87 14.28 1.69 3.50
C ALA A 87 14.53 0.73 2.31
N PRO A 88 14.84 -0.55 2.55
CA PRO A 88 14.81 -1.54 1.49
C PRO A 88 13.40 -1.63 0.89
N PRO A 89 13.26 -2.00 -0.40
CA PRO A 89 11.96 -2.09 -1.02
C PRO A 89 11.11 -3.15 -0.32
N PRO A 90 9.80 -2.92 -0.14
CA PRO A 90 8.94 -3.92 0.49
C PRO A 90 8.91 -5.19 -0.37
N PRO A 91 8.95 -6.38 0.25
CA PRO A 91 8.67 -7.63 -0.45
C PRO A 91 7.32 -7.54 -1.18
N ARG A 92 7.28 -8.05 -2.41
CA ARG A 92 6.09 -7.97 -3.26
C ARG A 92 5.91 -9.23 -4.10
N ARG A 93 4.66 -9.61 -4.35
CA ARG A 93 4.26 -10.71 -5.23
C ARG A 93 3.36 -10.15 -6.32
N ILE A 94 3.76 -10.32 -7.58
CA ILE A 94 2.92 -9.94 -8.72
C ILE A 94 1.90 -11.06 -8.91
N ILE A 95 0.63 -10.72 -8.80
CA ILE A 95 -0.47 -11.65 -9.03
C ILE A 95 -0.86 -11.53 -10.49
N GLN A 96 -0.67 -12.60 -11.23
CA GLN A 96 -1.21 -12.69 -12.58
C GLN A 96 -2.73 -12.80 -12.46
N PRO A 97 -3.51 -11.91 -13.11
CA PRO A 97 -4.94 -12.16 -13.25
C PRO A 97 -5.11 -13.47 -14.05
N ALA A 98 -6.07 -14.29 -13.60
CA ALA A 98 -6.44 -15.54 -14.25
C ALA A 98 -6.97 -15.33 -15.68
#